data_AF-A0A945VB66-F1
#
_entry.id   AF-A0A945VB66-F1
#
_cell.length_a   1.000
_cell.length_b   1.000
_cell.length_c   1.000
_cell.angle_alpha   90.00
_cell.angle_beta   90.00
_cell.angle_gamma   90.00
#
_symmetry.space_group_name_H-M   'P 1'
#
loop_
_entity.id
_entity.type
_entity.pdbx_description
1 polymer ?
#
loop_
_entity_poly.entity_id
_entity_poly.type
_entity_poly.pdbx_seq_one_letter_code
_entity_poly.pdbx_strand_id
1 'polypeptide(L)' 'DDHTEILEGMVLTLEPSIETIDGRIMVHEENIVIRKDGAEKLSTFYKEMVIIE' A
#
# COMPACT_ATOMS: atom_id res chain seq x y z
N ASP A 1 -8.00 16.76 -5.82
CA ASP A 1 -8.77 15.60 -5.35
C ASP A 1 -8.96 14.61 -6.46
N ASP A 2 -8.79 13.33 -6.12
CA ASP A 2 -9.07 12.21 -7.00
C ASP A 2 -10.43 11.63 -6.61
N HIS A 3 -11.30 11.43 -7.61
CA HIS A 3 -12.65 10.90 -7.45
C HIS A 3 -12.87 9.67 -8.34
N THR A 4 -11.80 9.04 -8.81
CA THR A 4 -11.87 7.84 -9.62
C THR A 4 -12.55 6.74 -8.81
N GLU A 5 -13.62 6.15 -9.34
CA GLU A 5 -14.32 5.05 -8.68
C GLU A 5 -13.43 3.81 -8.62
N ILE A 6 -13.38 3.16 -7.46
CA ILE A 6 -12.67 1.91 -7.27
C ILE A 6 -13.57 0.76 -7.73
N LEU A 7 -13.15 0.04 -8.77
CA LEU A 7 -13.92 -1.02 -9.43
C LEU A 7 -13.24 -2.38 -9.32
N GLU A 8 -14.03 -3.45 -9.44
CA GLU A 8 -13.53 -4.83 -9.47
C GLU A 8 -12.45 -5.04 -10.54
N GLY A 9 -11.37 -5.74 -10.19
CA GLY A 9 -10.22 -6.01 -11.05
C GLY A 9 -9.11 -4.96 -10.99
N MET A 10 -9.33 -3.80 -10.34
CA MET A 10 -8.26 -2.85 -10.08
C MET A 10 -7.21 -3.43 -9.13
N VAL A 11 -5.94 -3.10 -9.37
CA VAL A 11 -4.82 -3.37 -8.48
C VAL A 11 -4.30 -2.03 -7.96
N LEU A 12 -4.17 -1.93 -6.64
CA LEU A 12 -3.79 -0.69 -5.95
C LEU A 12 -2.66 -0.98 -4.96
N THR A 13 -1.75 -0.02 -4.81
CA THR A 13 -0.79 0.03 -3.70
C THR A 13 -1.43 0.77 -2.51
N LEU A 14 -1.32 0.18 -1.33
CA LEU A 14 -1.50 0.88 -0.07
C LEU A 14 -0.10 1.12 0.48
N GLU A 15 0.36 2.37 0.44
CA GLU A 15 1.75 2.73 0.73
C GLU A 15 1.90 3.93 1.68
N PRO A 16 1.27 3.92 2.87
CA PRO A 16 1.53 4.96 3.86
C PRO A 16 3.03 5.02 4.19
N SER A 17 3.54 6.23 4.27
CA SER A 17 4.95 6.49 4.57
C SER A 17 5.11 7.63 5.57
N ILE A 18 6.28 7.64 6.21
CA ILE A 18 6.73 8.73 7.05
C ILE A 18 8.22 8.98 6.80
N GLU A 19 8.61 10.25 6.73
CA GLU A 19 10.02 10.64 6.77
C GLU A 19 10.55 10.46 8.19
N THR A 20 11.70 9.80 8.32
CA THR A 20 12.33 9.48 9.59
C THR A 20 13.55 10.40 9.84
N ILE A 21 14.73 9.83 10.11
CA ILE A 21 15.97 10.61 10.28
C ILE A 21 16.71 10.75 8.96
N ASP A 22 17.42 11.86 8.81
CA ASP A 22 18.38 12.08 7.70
C ASP A 22 17.79 11.85 6.30
N GLY A 23 16.52 12.20 6.08
CA GLY A 23 15.84 12.05 4.79
C GLY A 23 15.48 10.62 4.42
N ARG A 24 15.64 9.64 5.33
CA ARG A 24 15.24 8.25 5.12
C ARG A 24 13.74 8.08 5.31
N ILE A 25 13.13 7.19 4.53
CA ILE A 25 11.69 6.94 4.57
C ILE A 25 11.42 5.53 5.13
N MET A 26 10.41 5.45 5.98
CA MET A 26 9.79 4.19 6.37
C MET A 26 8.47 4.08 5.61
N VAL A 27 8.32 2.99 4.84
CA VAL A 27 7.11 2.72 4.06
C VAL A 27 6.52 1.37 4.46
N HIS A 28 5.21 1.31 4.55
CA HIS A 28 4.47 0.07 4.64
C HIS A 28 3.71 -0.09 3.33
N GLU A 29 4.14 -1.03 2.48
CA GLU A 29 3.57 -1.22 1.14
C GLU A 29 2.86 -2.58 1.01
N GLU A 30 1.60 -2.54 0.61
CA GLU A 30 0.82 -3.70 0.20
C GLU A 30 0.22 -3.51 -1.18
N ASN A 31 0.27 -4.56 -2.00
CA ASN A 31 -0.51 -4.63 -3.22
C ASN A 31 -1.83 -5.36 -2.93
N ILE A 32 -2.95 -4.75 -3.30
CA ILE A 32 -4.29 -5.34 -3.20
C ILE A 32 -4.97 -5.40 -4.57
N VAL A 33 -5.83 -6.40 -4.76
CA VAL A 33 -6.78 -6.46 -5.87
C VAL A 33 -8.19 -6.27 -5.33
N ILE A 34 -9.00 -5.50 -6.03
CA ILE A 34 -10.42 -5.33 -5.71
C ILE A 34 -11.20 -6.49 -6.31
N ARG A 35 -11.80 -7.31 -5.46
CA ARG A 35 -12.76 -8.35 -5.83
C ARG A 35 -14.17 -7.84 -5.63
N LYS A 36 -15.15 -8.53 -6.20
CA LYS A 36 -16.58 -8.26 -6.00
C LYS A 36 -16.97 -8.00 -4.53
N ASP A 37 -16.41 -8.77 -3.60
CA ASP A 37 -16.79 -8.73 -2.17
C ASP A 37 -15.80 -7.93 -1.29
N GLY A 38 -14.78 -7.29 -1.89
CA GLY A 38 -13.81 -6.45 -1.16
C GLY A 38 -12.37 -6.58 -1.65
N ALA A 39 -11.44 -5.99 -0.91
CA ALA A 39 -10.01 -6.05 -1.23
C ALA A 39 -9.40 -7.40 -0.81
N GLU A 40 -8.55 -7.96 -1.68
CA GLU A 40 -7.75 -9.15 -1.42
C GLU A 40 -6.27 -8.81 -1.58
N LYS A 41 -5.43 -9.28 -0.65
CA LYS A 41 -3.98 -9.06 -0.71
C LYS A 41 -3.33 -9.85 -1.85
N LEU A 42 -2.39 -9.22 -2.54
CA LEU A 42 -1.49 -9.85 -3.51
C LEU A 42 -0.06 -10.00 -2.98
N SER A 43 0.32 -9.24 -1.94
CA SER A 43 1.57 -9.38 -1.21
C SER A 43 1.36 -9.91 0.21
N THR A 44 2.44 -10.40 0.84
CA THR A 44 2.41 -10.71 2.27
C THR A 44 2.45 -9.40 3.06
N PHE A 45 1.62 -9.30 4.09
CA PHE A 45 1.66 -8.13 4.97
C PHE A 45 2.89 -8.22 5.85
N TYR A 46 3.81 -7.28 5.66
CA TYR A 46 5.01 -7.19 6.45
C TYR A 46 4.63 -6.77 7.87
N LYS A 47 5.09 -7.54 8.86
CA LYS A 47 4.81 -7.26 10.28
C LYS A 47 5.90 -6.39 10.93
N GLU A 48 6.97 -6.15 10.20
CA GLU A 48 8.13 -5.40 10.63
C GLU A 48 8.37 -4.29 9.62
N MET A 49 8.58 -3.07 10.12
CA MET A 49 8.85 -1.93 9.27
C MET A 49 10.36 -1.83 8.99
N VAL A 50 10.70 -1.67 7.72
CA VAL A 50 12.09 -1.52 7.25
C VAL A 50 12.32 -0.05 6.91
N ILE A 51 13.43 0.51 7.38
CA ILE A 51 13.89 1.83 6.95
C ILE A 51 14.72 1.60 5.68
N ILE A 52 14.28 2.16 4.56
CA ILE A 52 15.00 2.13 3.29
C ILE A 52 15.77 3.45 3.09
N GLU A 53 16.88 3.39 2.37
CA GLU A 53 17.71 4.56 2.03
C GLU A 53 17.18 5.33 0.82
#